data_AF-A0ABD1CG94-F1
#
_entry.id   AF-A0ABD1CG94-F1
#
_cell.length_a   1.000
_cell.length_b   1.000
_cell.length_c   1.000
_cell.angle_alpha   90.00
_cell.angle_beta   90.00
_cell.angle_gamma   90.00
#
_symmetry.space_group_name_H-M   'P 1'
#
loop_
_entity.id
_entity.type
_entity.pdbx_description
1 polymer ?
#
loop_
_entity_poly.entity_id
_entity_poly.type
_entity_poly.pdbx_seq_one_letter_code
_entity_poly.pdbx_strand_id
1 'polypeptide(L)' 'SADTRGRDVTSAKRWSDETVFGQRAYFLFDKQPGELAVQNAREPDSGVYRCRVDFIVAQTRNSIVNLTIIGK' A
#
# COMPACT_ATOMS: atom_id res chain seq x y z
N SER A 1 0.17 -5.22 1.76
CA SER A 1 0.97 -4.92 2.95
C SER A 1 2.43 -5.24 2.69
N ALA A 2 3.31 -4.68 3.50
CA ALA A 2 4.71 -5.06 3.51
C ALA A 2 5.24 -5.08 4.95
N ASP A 3 6.08 -6.06 5.26
CA ASP A 3 6.65 -6.26 6.59
C ASP A 3 8.17 -6.21 6.53
N THR A 4 8.75 -5.23 7.24
CA THR A 4 10.20 -4.94 7.30
C THR A 4 10.83 -5.35 8.63
N ARG A 5 10.10 -6.01 9.55
CA ARG A 5 10.62 -6.32 10.89
C ARG A 5 11.86 -7.20 10.80
N GLY A 6 12.96 -6.72 11.38
CA GLY A 6 14.25 -7.43 11.44
C GLY A 6 14.95 -7.61 10.09
N ARG A 7 14.56 -6.84 9.05
CA ARG A 7 15.11 -6.96 7.70
C ARG A 7 15.35 -5.60 7.06
N ASP A 8 16.22 -5.57 6.06
CA ASP A 8 16.35 -4.40 5.20
C ASP A 8 15.01 -4.13 4.50
N VAL A 9 14.66 -2.86 4.37
CA VAL A 9 13.40 -2.39 3.80
C VAL A 9 13.21 -2.91 2.37
N THR A 10 14.28 -3.05 1.60
CA THR A 10 14.27 -3.59 0.23
C THR A 10 13.87 -5.07 0.16
N SER A 11 14.05 -5.82 1.26
CA SER A 11 13.79 -7.26 1.38
C SER A 11 12.46 -7.61 2.06
N ALA A 12 11.60 -6.61 2.27
CA ALA A 12 10.32 -6.78 2.93
C ALA A 12 9.44 -7.83 2.24
N LYS A 13 8.79 -8.70 3.03
CA LYS A 13 7.79 -9.62 2.48
C LYS A 13 6.59 -8.79 2.02
N ARG A 14 6.27 -8.87 0.72
CA ARG A 14 5.15 -8.17 0.09
C ARG A 14 3.95 -9.10 0.01
N TRP A 15 2.77 -8.56 0.29
CA TRP A 15 1.50 -9.25 0.09
C TRP A 15 0.46 -8.29 -0.48
N SER A 16 -0.36 -8.78 -1.39
CA SER A 16 -1.50 -8.08 -1.96
C SER A 16 -2.63 -9.09 -2.09
N ASP A 17 -3.87 -8.65 -1.90
CA ASP A 17 -5.04 -9.52 -2.05
C ASP A 17 -5.28 -9.83 -3.53
N GLU A 18 -5.34 -11.12 -3.88
CA GLU A 18 -5.48 -11.60 -5.26
C GLU A 18 -6.78 -11.13 -5.93
N THR A 19 -7.84 -10.95 -5.14
CA THR A 19 -9.17 -10.58 -5.64
C THR A 19 -9.33 -9.08 -5.86
N VAL A 20 -8.56 -8.26 -5.14
CA VAL A 20 -8.63 -6.79 -5.22
C VAL A 20 -7.61 -6.26 -6.22
N PHE A 21 -6.32 -6.43 -5.92
CA PHE A 21 -5.24 -5.90 -6.75
C PHE A 21 -4.37 -6.98 -7.38
N GLY A 22 -4.31 -8.17 -6.80
CA GLY A 22 -3.33 -9.19 -7.14
C GLY A 22 -1.93 -8.59 -7.22
N GLN A 23 -1.22 -8.87 -8.30
CA GLN A 23 0.15 -8.39 -8.50
C GLN A 23 0.25 -6.91 -8.93
N ARG A 24 -0.89 -6.22 -9.14
CA ARG A 24 -0.89 -4.83 -9.60
C ARG A 24 -0.54 -3.81 -8.52
N ALA A 25 -0.62 -4.19 -7.25
CA ALA A 25 -0.32 -3.30 -6.13
C ALA A 25 0.92 -3.73 -5.38
N TYR A 26 1.87 -2.81 -5.20
CA TYR A 26 3.07 -3.04 -4.42
C TYR A 26 3.58 -1.75 -3.79
N PHE A 27 4.29 -1.89 -2.67
CA PHE A 27 4.82 -0.75 -1.93
C PHE A 27 6.23 -0.40 -2.41
N LEU A 28 6.46 0.88 -2.67
CA LEU A 28 7.73 1.48 -3.08
C LEU A 28 8.39 2.14 -1.87
N PHE A 29 9.44 1.51 -1.38
CA PHE A 29 10.16 1.92 -0.18
C PHE A 29 11.28 2.93 -0.41
N ASP A 30 11.74 3.03 -1.65
CA ASP A 30 12.77 3.96 -2.13
C ASP A 30 12.23 5.40 -2.26
N LYS A 31 10.91 5.59 -2.18
CA LYS A 31 10.26 6.90 -2.17
C LYS A 31 10.25 7.51 -0.76
N GLN A 32 10.31 8.84 -0.70
CA GLN A 32 10.20 9.62 0.54
C GLN A 32 9.10 10.68 0.40
N PRO A 33 7.90 10.48 0.99
CA PRO A 33 7.49 9.31 1.78
C PRO A 33 7.34 8.03 0.94
N GLY A 34 7.31 6.86 1.57
CA GLY A 34 7.06 5.60 0.88
C GLY A 34 5.64 5.55 0.30
N GLU A 35 5.48 4.93 -0.87
CA GLU A 35 4.27 5.03 -1.69
C GLU A 35 3.67 3.66 -2.01
N LEU A 36 2.34 3.59 -2.13
CA LEU A 36 1.66 2.43 -2.73
C LEU A 36 1.49 2.67 -4.22
N ALA A 37 2.15 1.88 -5.06
CA ALA A 37 1.94 1.89 -6.50
C ALA A 37 0.82 0.92 -6.86
N VAL A 38 -0.14 1.39 -7.67
CA VAL A 38 -1.22 0.57 -8.25
C VAL A 38 -1.13 0.68 -9.77
N GLN A 39 -0.83 -0.43 -10.44
CA GLN A 39 -0.75 -0.51 -11.89
C GLN A 39 -2.12 -0.80 -12.52
N ASN A 40 -2.35 -0.22 -13.71
CA ASN A 40 -3.59 -0.41 -14.48
C ASN A 40 -4.85 -0.21 -13.61
N ALA A 41 -4.98 0.99 -13.05
CA ALA A 41 -6.10 1.36 -12.19
C ALA A 41 -7.41 1.38 -13.00
N ARG A 42 -8.49 0.88 -12.38
CA ARG A 42 -9.80 0.68 -13.00
C ARG A 42 -10.89 1.34 -12.17
N GLU A 43 -12.05 1.62 -12.75
CA GLU A 43 -13.18 2.22 -12.02
C GLU A 43 -13.53 1.50 -10.71
N PRO A 44 -13.56 0.14 -10.64
CA PRO A 44 -13.83 -0.57 -9.39
C PRO A 44 -12.74 -0.43 -8.32
N ASP A 45 -11.55 0.07 -8.68
CA ASP A 45 -10.50 0.38 -7.71
C ASP A 45 -10.83 1.69 -6.95
N SER A 46 -11.88 2.44 -7.31
CA SER A 46 -12.31 3.62 -6.55
C SER A 46 -12.83 3.23 -5.16
N GLY A 47 -12.48 4.01 -4.14
CA GLY A 47 -12.91 3.75 -2.78
C GLY A 47 -12.05 4.43 -1.73
N VAL A 48 -12.38 4.16 -0.47
CA VAL A 48 -11.66 4.68 0.69
C VAL A 48 -10.61 3.66 1.12
N TYR A 49 -9.35 4.05 1.05
CA TYR A 49 -8.19 3.25 1.42
C TYR A 49 -7.65 3.67 2.78
N ARG A 50 -7.20 2.68 3.57
CA ARG A 50 -6.54 2.91 4.85
C ARG A 50 -5.09 2.46 4.77
N CYS A 51 -4.17 3.40 4.86
CA CYS A 51 -2.78 3.12 5.13
C CYS A 51 -2.61 2.91 6.64
N ARG A 52 -2.12 1.73 7.04
CA ARG A 52 -1.84 1.36 8.43
C ARG A 52 -0.35 1.08 8.56
N VAL A 53 0.32 1.80 9.47
CA VAL A 53 1.73 1.59 9.79
C VAL A 53 1.84 1.21 11.25
N ASP A 54 2.21 -0.04 11.50
CA ASP A 54 2.44 -0.57 12.84
C ASP A 54 3.93 -0.41 13.20
N PHE A 55 4.20 0.15 14.37
CA PHE A 55 5.55 0.30 14.91
C PHE A 55 5.75 -0.67 16.08
N ILE A 56 6.99 -1.09 16.32
CA ILE A 56 7.31 -1.97 17.46
C ILE A 56 7.08 -1.24 18.78
N VAL A 57 7.50 0.03 18.86
CA VAL A 57 7.50 0.81 20.12
C VAL A 57 6.46 1.94 20.10
N ALA A 58 6.22 2.54 18.94
CA ALA A 58 5.29 3.68 18.82
C ALA A 58 3.86 3.22 18.51
N GLN A 59 2.90 4.13 18.67
CA GLN A 59 1.50 3.87 18.31
C GLN A 59 1.34 3.67 16.79
N THR A 60 0.43 2.77 16.41
CA THR A 60 0.02 2.56 15.01
C THR A 60 -0.50 3.86 14.41
N ARG A 61 0.07 4.25 13.27
CA ARG A 61 -0.42 5.40 12.51
C ARG A 61 -1.39 4.95 11.43
N ASN A 62 -2.46 5.71 11.26
CA ASN A 62 -3.47 5.44 10.24
C ASN A 62 -3.68 6.70 9.40
N SER A 63 -3.73 6.52 8.08
CA SER A 63 -4.09 7.56 7.14
C SER A 63 -5.20 7.03 6.24
N ILE A 64 -6.23 7.83 6.02
CA ILE A 64 -7.35 7.49 5.16
C ILE A 64 -7.21 8.32 3.89
N VAL A 65 -7.30 7.65 2.73
CA VAL A 65 -7.17 8.26 1.40
C VAL A 65 -8.42 7.90 0.61
N ASN A 66 -9.06 8.90 0.01
CA ASN A 66 -10.14 8.65 -0.93
C ASN A 66 -9.57 8.59 -2.35
N LEU A 67 -9.73 7.46 -3.02
CA LEU A 67 -9.32 7.25 -4.40
C LEU A 67 -10.55 7.30 -5.30
N THR A 68 -10.60 8.28 -6.19
CA THR A 68 -11.61 8.36 -7.25
C THR A 68 -10.92 8.17 -8.58
N ILE A 69 -11.26 7.10 -9.30
CA ILE A 69 -10.81 6.89 -10.67
C ILE A 69 -11.81 7.62 -11.58
N ILE A 70 -11.32 8.64 -12.27
CA ILE A 70 -12.12 9.35 -13.27
C ILE A 70 -11.93 8.61 -14.59
N GLY A 71 -12.98 7.87 -14.98
CA GLY A 71 -13.08 7.23 -16.29
C GLY A 71 -13.22 8.27 -17.42
N LYS A 72 -13.32 7.77 -18.65
CA LYS A 72 -13.59 8.62 -19.82
C LYS A 72 -15.08 8.79 -20.03
#